data_AF-A0A838JHB9-F1
#
_entry.id   AF-A0A838JHB9-F1
#
_cell.length_a   1.000
_cell.length_b   1.000
_cell.length_c   1.000
_cell.angle_alpha   90.00
_cell.angle_beta   90.00
_cell.angle_gamma   90.00
#
_symmetry.space_group_name_H-M   'P 1'
#
loop_
_entity.id
_entity.type
_entity.pdbx_description
1 polymer ?
#
loop_
_entity_poly.entity_id
_entity_poly.type
_entity_poly.pdbx_seq_one_letter_code
_entity_poly.pdbx_strand_id
1 'polypeptide(L)'
;MKYGLLFANFGIYGDVHLLADLAQQAEEAGWSGVFLMDTLCFEDGPTCDPWIALAAMAMRTRRIALGLQVAALSRRRPWKLVREAVTLDHLSGGRLILGVGAGTAYDRGFAAFGEEMDAKKRAAMLDESLEILPGLWSGKPFSFQGEHY
;
A
#
# COMPACT_ATOMS: atom_id res chain seq x y z
N MET A 1 16.82 4.55 17.50
CA MET A 1 15.65 3.72 17.12
C MET A 1 14.72 4.58 16.26
N LYS A 2 14.10 4.04 15.21
CA LYS A 2 13.10 4.75 14.37
C LYS A 2 11.71 4.27 14.73
N TYR A 3 10.72 5.17 14.77
CA TYR A 3 9.34 4.85 15.11
C TYR A 3 8.39 5.45 14.06
N GLY A 4 7.31 4.74 13.75
CA GLY A 4 6.30 5.19 12.80
C GLY A 4 4.88 5.04 13.35
N LEU A 5 3.95 5.76 12.73
CA LEU A 5 2.53 5.73 13.05
C LEU A 5 1.79 4.91 11.99
N LEU A 6 0.83 4.09 12.43
CA LEU A 6 -0.08 3.37 11.55
C LEU A 6 -1.48 3.96 11.72
N PHE A 7 -2.09 4.39 10.61
CA PHE A 7 -3.47 4.79 10.56
C PHE A 7 -4.30 3.79 9.75
N ALA A 8 -5.54 3.59 10.17
CA ALA A 8 -6.54 2.96 9.31
C ALA A 8 -6.83 3.89 8.10
N ASN A 9 -7.31 3.33 7.00
CA ASN A 9 -7.79 4.11 5.85
C ASN A 9 -9.33 4.27 5.84
N PHE A 10 -9.98 4.01 6.98
CA PHE A 10 -11.42 4.01 7.16
C PHE A 10 -11.85 4.75 8.45
N GLY A 11 -13.16 4.90 8.65
CA GLY A 11 -13.71 5.64 9.78
C GLY A 11 -13.35 7.12 9.67
N ILE A 12 -12.91 7.75 10.76
CA ILE A 12 -12.47 9.17 10.70
C ILE A 12 -11.28 9.36 9.75
N TYR A 13 -10.45 8.32 9.61
CA TYR A 13 -9.27 8.31 8.73
C TYR A 13 -9.64 7.97 7.27
N GLY A 14 -10.93 7.83 6.95
CA GLY A 14 -11.42 7.81 5.58
C GLY A 14 -11.38 9.19 4.89
N ASP A 15 -11.07 10.26 5.64
CA ASP A 15 -10.84 11.60 5.07
C ASP A 15 -9.36 11.79 4.69
N VAL A 16 -9.12 11.97 3.39
CA VAL A 16 -7.78 12.18 2.83
C VAL A 16 -7.15 13.50 3.30
N HIS A 17 -7.95 14.56 3.52
CA HIS A 17 -7.42 15.83 4.03
C HIS A 17 -6.88 15.66 5.45
N LEU A 18 -7.64 14.97 6.31
CA LEU A 18 -7.21 14.66 7.67
C LEU A 18 -5.92 13.84 7.67
N LEU A 19 -5.83 12.78 6.86
CA LEU A 19 -4.61 11.96 6.76
C LEU A 19 -3.39 12.77 6.31
N ALA A 20 -3.58 13.68 5.35
CA ALA A 20 -2.50 14.54 4.86
C ALA A 20 -2.03 15.55 5.92
N ASP A 21 -2.95 16.11 6.71
CA ASP A 21 -2.64 16.99 7.84
C ASP A 21 -1.93 16.22 8.97
N LEU A 22 -2.39 15.01 9.31
CA LEU A 22 -1.75 14.14 10.29
C LEU A 22 -0.34 13.74 9.88
N ALA A 23 -0.11 13.49 8.59
CA ALA A 23 1.23 13.19 8.08
C ALA A 23 2.20 14.36 8.26
N GLN A 24 1.73 15.59 8.01
CA GLN A 24 2.51 16.80 8.26
C GLN A 24 2.82 16.96 9.76
N GLN A 25 1.81 16.82 10.62
CA GLN A 25 2.01 16.93 12.07
C GLN A 25 2.97 15.85 12.60
N ALA A 26 2.89 14.63 12.07
CA ALA A 26 3.82 13.56 12.42
C ALA A 26 5.26 13.90 12.03
N GLU A 27 5.47 14.50 10.85
CA GLU A 27 6.79 14.96 10.42
C GLU A 27 7.33 16.08 11.31
N GLU A 28 6.49 17.06 11.67
CA GLU A 28 6.85 18.17 12.56
C GLU A 28 7.19 17.69 13.98
N ALA A 29 6.50 16.65 14.46
CA ALA A 29 6.76 16.01 15.74
C ALA A 29 7.97 15.04 15.73
N GLY A 30 8.62 14.84 14.59
CA GLY A 30 9.84 14.05 14.48
C GLY A 30 9.64 12.53 14.32
N TRP A 31 8.44 12.07 13.93
CA TRP A 31 8.22 10.66 13.60
C TRP A 31 9.01 10.27 12.35
N SER A 32 9.43 9.00 12.29
CA SER A 32 10.23 8.49 11.18
C SER A 32 9.40 8.02 9.99
N GLY A 33 8.11 7.71 10.19
CA GLY A 33 7.24 7.23 9.13
C GLY A 33 5.75 7.28 9.47
N VAL A 34 4.92 7.38 8.43
CA VAL A 34 3.47 7.20 8.52
C VAL A 34 3.03 6.15 7.52
N PHE A 35 2.22 5.21 8.00
CA PHE A 35 1.76 4.06 7.25
C PHE A 35 0.24 3.99 7.26
N LEU A 36 -0.35 3.55 6.16
CA LEU A 36 -1.78 3.28 6.06
C LEU A 36 -2.05 1.79 5.96
N MET A 37 -3.18 1.37 6.53
CA MET A 37 -3.78 0.08 6.19
C MET A 37 -4.28 0.10 4.75
N ASP A 38 -4.30 -1.09 4.14
CA ASP A 38 -4.80 -1.30 2.78
C ASP A 38 -6.06 -2.16 2.81
N THR A 39 -7.18 -1.52 3.16
CA THR A 39 -8.48 -2.20 3.28
C THR A 39 -9.51 -1.60 2.34
N LEU A 40 -10.45 -2.43 1.89
CA LEU A 40 -11.58 -1.99 1.07
C LEU A 40 -12.88 -1.90 1.89
N CYS A 41 -13.17 -2.89 2.72
CA CYS A 41 -14.41 -2.96 3.50
C CYS A 41 -14.18 -3.61 4.88
N PHE A 42 -13.26 -3.06 5.68
CA PHE A 42 -12.99 -3.60 7.02
C PHE A 42 -14.14 -3.31 8.01
N GLU A 43 -14.65 -2.07 7.99
CA GLU A 43 -15.72 -1.57 8.87
C GLU A 43 -16.78 -0.82 8.06
N ASP A 44 -17.89 -0.45 8.69
CA ASP A 44 -18.89 0.41 8.07
C ASP A 44 -18.43 1.88 8.17
N GLY A 45 -18.73 2.68 7.15
CA GLY A 45 -18.38 4.10 7.09
C GLY A 45 -17.42 4.44 5.93
N PRO A 46 -16.94 5.69 5.88
CA PRO A 46 -16.08 6.14 4.79
C PRO A 46 -14.75 5.39 4.82
N THR A 47 -14.33 4.92 3.64
CA THR A 47 -13.02 4.29 3.40
C THR A 47 -12.39 4.98 2.20
N CYS A 48 -11.16 5.46 2.35
CA CYS A 48 -10.42 6.07 1.25
C CYS A 48 -9.49 5.06 0.60
N ASP A 49 -9.17 5.28 -0.67
CA ASP A 49 -8.09 4.56 -1.32
C ASP A 49 -6.74 4.98 -0.69
N PRO A 50 -5.96 4.02 -0.17
CA PRO A 50 -4.75 4.35 0.59
C PRO A 50 -3.61 4.83 -0.33
N TRP A 51 -3.60 4.50 -1.63
CA TRP A 51 -2.61 5.01 -2.57
C TRP A 51 -2.83 6.50 -2.87
N ILE A 52 -4.09 6.89 -3.07
CA ILE A 52 -4.47 8.29 -3.24
C ILE A 52 -4.19 9.08 -1.97
N ALA A 53 -4.49 8.52 -0.78
CA ALA A 53 -4.16 9.15 0.48
C ALA A 53 -2.65 9.35 0.66
N LEU A 54 -1.82 8.33 0.35
CA LEU A 54 -0.37 8.47 0.40
C LEU A 54 0.15 9.54 -0.59
N ALA A 55 -0.44 9.67 -1.78
CA ALA A 55 -0.07 10.74 -2.71
C ALA A 55 -0.36 12.14 -2.12
N ALA A 56 -1.50 12.31 -1.45
CA ALA A 56 -1.82 13.55 -0.74
C ALA A 56 -0.84 13.84 0.40
N MET A 57 -0.52 12.82 1.23
CA MET A 57 0.47 12.92 2.29
C MET A 57 1.86 13.26 1.74
N ALA A 58 2.25 12.66 0.60
CA ALA A 58 3.52 12.94 -0.07
C ALA A 58 3.63 14.40 -0.48
N MET A 59 2.55 15.00 -0.96
CA MET A 59 2.50 16.43 -1.34
C MET A 59 2.54 17.38 -0.14
N ARG A 60 2.11 16.92 1.06
CA ARG A 60 2.08 17.72 2.30
C ARG A 60 3.33 17.58 3.17
N THR A 61 4.21 16.64 2.86
CA THR A 61 5.41 16.32 3.67
C THR A 61 6.69 16.39 2.84
N ARG A 62 7.86 16.46 3.49
CA ARG A 62 9.15 16.64 2.80
C ARG A 62 10.20 15.58 3.14
N ARG A 63 10.09 14.90 4.27
CA ARG A 63 11.16 14.05 4.84
C ARG A 63 10.65 12.73 5.42
N ILE A 64 9.44 12.68 5.98
CA ILE A 64 8.90 11.50 6.66
C ILE A 64 8.68 10.36 5.65
N ALA A 65 9.00 9.13 6.04
CA ALA A 65 8.70 7.98 5.22
C ALA A 65 7.19 7.75 5.14
N LEU A 66 6.72 7.29 4.00
CA LEU A 66 5.30 7.04 3.73
C LEU A 66 5.14 5.61 3.23
N GLY A 67 4.08 4.90 3.60
CA GLY A 67 3.95 3.52 3.14
C GLY A 67 2.63 2.85 3.45
N LEU A 68 2.53 1.60 3.01
CA LEU A 68 1.42 0.71 3.33
C LEU A 68 1.89 -0.38 4.28
N GLN A 69 1.04 -0.73 5.23
CA GLN A 69 1.26 -1.87 6.13
C GLN A 69 0.00 -2.75 6.15
N VAL A 70 -0.15 -3.68 5.20
CA VAL A 70 0.69 -3.93 4.01
C VAL A 70 -0.19 -3.95 2.76
N ALA A 71 0.38 -3.61 1.60
CA ALA A 71 -0.31 -3.76 0.33
C ALA A 71 -0.63 -5.25 0.08
N ALA A 72 -1.91 -5.58 -0.04
CA ALA A 72 -2.35 -6.94 -0.34
C ALA A 72 -2.10 -7.25 -1.82
N LEU A 73 -1.08 -8.06 -2.13
CA LEU A 73 -0.71 -8.36 -3.53
C LEU A 73 -1.70 -9.30 -4.20
N SER A 74 -2.33 -10.20 -3.46
CA SER A 74 -3.28 -11.17 -4.00
C SER A 74 -4.55 -10.56 -4.61
N ARG A 75 -4.82 -9.27 -4.37
CA ARG A 75 -5.95 -8.53 -4.95
C ARG A 75 -5.52 -7.52 -6.03
N ARG A 76 -4.26 -7.58 -6.48
CA ARG A 76 -3.68 -6.59 -7.39
C ARG A 76 -3.00 -7.27 -8.56
N ARG A 77 -3.01 -6.57 -9.70
CA ARG A 77 -2.13 -6.90 -10.82
C ARG A 77 -0.71 -6.38 -10.49
N PRO A 78 0.32 -7.22 -10.44
CA PRO A 78 1.67 -6.80 -10.06
C PRO A 78 2.20 -5.63 -10.92
N TRP A 79 1.94 -5.65 -12.22
CA TRP A 79 2.37 -4.57 -13.12
C TRP A 79 1.67 -3.23 -12.88
N LYS A 80 0.42 -3.24 -12.39
CA LYS A 80 -0.29 -2.00 -12.00
C LYS A 80 0.30 -1.45 -10.71
N LEU A 81 0.56 -2.33 -9.74
CA LEU A 81 1.16 -1.96 -8.47
C LEU A 81 2.56 -1.34 -8.65
N VAL A 82 3.40 -1.93 -9.52
CA VAL A 82 4.72 -1.35 -9.81
C VAL A 82 4.60 0.08 -10.31
N ARG A 83 3.63 0.35 -11.20
CA ARG A 83 3.41 1.71 -11.71
C ARG A 83 3.00 2.65 -10.59
N GLU A 84 2.11 2.24 -9.70
CA GLU A 84 1.67 3.03 -8.54
C GLU A 84 2.84 3.31 -7.59
N ALA A 85 3.58 2.27 -7.21
CA ALA A 85 4.71 2.36 -6.29
C ALA A 85 5.82 3.26 -6.84
N VAL A 86 6.29 3.04 -8.07
CA VAL A 86 7.36 3.85 -8.66
C VAL A 86 6.93 5.31 -8.83
N THR A 87 5.67 5.54 -9.22
CA THR A 87 5.16 6.91 -9.38
C THR A 87 5.09 7.63 -8.03
N LEU A 88 4.58 6.96 -6.99
CA LEU A 88 4.49 7.53 -5.65
C LEU A 88 5.87 7.70 -5.01
N ASP A 89 6.81 6.79 -5.25
CA ASP A 89 8.20 6.91 -4.81
C ASP A 89 8.83 8.18 -5.39
N HIS A 90 8.73 8.38 -6.72
CA HIS A 90 9.20 9.61 -7.36
C HIS A 90 8.46 10.86 -6.86
N LEU A 91 7.13 10.81 -6.70
CA LEU A 91 6.33 11.94 -6.19
C LEU A 91 6.78 12.35 -4.78
N SER A 92 7.09 11.36 -3.95
CA SER A 92 7.55 11.58 -2.58
C SER A 92 9.03 11.97 -2.49
N GLY A 93 9.82 11.77 -3.56
CA GLY A 93 11.26 11.97 -3.53
C GLY A 93 12.02 10.83 -2.83
N GLY A 94 11.62 9.58 -3.07
CA GLY A 94 12.29 8.40 -2.52
C GLY A 94 11.89 8.03 -1.09
N ARG A 95 10.71 8.48 -0.63
CA ARG A 95 10.25 8.28 0.75
C ARG A 95 9.26 7.12 0.89
N LEU A 96 8.93 6.43 -0.20
CA LEU A 96 7.99 5.32 -0.17
C LEU A 96 8.65 4.08 0.47
N ILE A 97 7.96 3.50 1.44
CA ILE A 97 8.23 2.16 1.97
C ILE A 97 7.07 1.26 1.55
N LEU A 98 7.35 0.39 0.58
CA LEU A 98 6.36 -0.57 0.08
C LEU A 98 6.36 -1.85 0.94
N GLY A 99 5.54 -1.87 1.99
CA GLY A 99 5.21 -3.11 2.69
C GLY A 99 4.20 -3.91 1.88
N VAL A 100 4.47 -5.20 1.67
CA VAL A 100 3.60 -6.12 0.90
C VAL A 100 3.23 -7.35 1.70
N GLY A 101 2.10 -7.97 1.38
CA GLY A 101 1.71 -9.25 1.94
C GLY A 101 0.55 -9.90 1.19
N ALA A 102 0.13 -11.06 1.68
CA ALA A 102 -0.92 -11.87 1.06
C ALA A 102 -2.34 -11.31 1.31
N GLY A 103 -2.48 -10.24 2.09
CA GLY A 103 -3.78 -9.72 2.52
C GLY A 103 -4.49 -10.62 3.53
N THR A 104 -5.77 -10.32 3.80
CA THR A 104 -6.56 -11.03 4.81
C THR A 104 -8.03 -11.16 4.40
N ALA A 105 -8.59 -12.35 4.58
CA ALA A 105 -10.02 -12.62 4.40
C ALA A 105 -10.90 -11.94 5.46
N TYR A 106 -10.32 -11.35 6.52
CA TYR A 106 -11.06 -10.54 7.49
C TYR A 106 -11.55 -9.20 6.88
N ASP A 107 -10.87 -8.69 5.85
CA ASP A 107 -11.41 -7.58 5.08
C ASP A 107 -12.57 -8.11 4.22
N ARG A 108 -13.80 -7.68 4.53
CA ARG A 108 -15.03 -8.15 3.85
C ARG A 108 -14.97 -7.91 2.34
N GLY A 109 -14.14 -6.96 1.89
CA GLY A 109 -13.91 -6.66 0.49
C GLY A 109 -13.33 -7.85 -0.30
N PHE A 110 -12.55 -8.73 0.33
CA PHE A 110 -12.02 -9.90 -0.38
C PHE A 110 -13.16 -10.79 -0.91
N ALA A 111 -14.09 -11.19 -0.04
CA ALA A 111 -15.21 -12.02 -0.45
C ALA A 111 -16.20 -11.23 -1.34
N ALA A 112 -16.50 -9.98 -0.95
CA ALA A 112 -17.50 -9.16 -1.63
C ALA A 112 -17.14 -8.80 -3.07
N PHE A 113 -15.85 -8.67 -3.38
CA PHE A 113 -15.36 -8.33 -4.73
C PHE A 113 -14.82 -9.53 -5.52
N GLY A 114 -14.97 -10.75 -4.98
CA GLY A 114 -14.55 -11.97 -5.67
C GLY A 114 -13.04 -12.16 -5.74
N GLU A 115 -12.30 -11.60 -4.78
CA GLU A 115 -10.86 -11.82 -4.65
C GLU A 115 -10.55 -13.25 -4.20
N GLU A 116 -9.32 -13.71 -4.42
CA GLU A 116 -8.90 -15.05 -3.98
C GLU A 116 -9.03 -15.20 -2.46
N MET A 117 -9.77 -16.20 -2.00
CA MET A 117 -10.05 -16.43 -0.58
C MET A 117 -9.14 -17.49 0.04
N ASP A 118 -8.60 -18.40 -0.78
CA ASP A 118 -7.70 -19.45 -0.31
C ASP A 118 -6.36 -18.86 0.15
N ALA A 119 -6.04 -19.07 1.42
CA ALA A 119 -4.83 -18.51 2.02
C ALA A 119 -3.53 -19.03 1.40
N LYS A 120 -3.50 -20.29 0.94
CA LYS A 120 -2.32 -20.88 0.30
C LYS A 120 -2.13 -20.30 -1.10
N LYS A 121 -3.20 -20.16 -1.88
CA LYS A 121 -3.14 -19.50 -3.19
C LYS A 121 -2.71 -18.05 -3.06
N ARG A 122 -3.25 -17.29 -2.09
CA ARG A 122 -2.80 -15.91 -1.85
C ARG A 122 -1.32 -15.82 -1.47
N ALA A 123 -0.80 -16.79 -0.73
CA ALA A 123 0.63 -16.87 -0.41
C ALA A 123 1.47 -17.17 -1.66
N ALA A 124 1.06 -18.13 -2.50
CA ALA A 124 1.74 -18.40 -3.76
C ALA A 124 1.72 -17.20 -4.74
N MET A 125 0.58 -16.50 -4.84
CA MET A 125 0.48 -15.25 -5.60
C MET A 125 1.41 -14.15 -5.05
N LEU A 126 1.59 -14.06 -3.72
CA LEU A 126 2.54 -13.15 -3.09
C LEU A 126 3.98 -13.52 -3.49
N ASP A 127 4.34 -14.80 -3.42
CA ASP A 127 5.68 -15.28 -3.76
C ASP A 127 6.03 -14.95 -5.22
N GLU A 128 5.15 -15.28 -6.17
CA GLU A 128 5.36 -14.92 -7.58
C GLU A 128 5.44 -13.39 -7.78
N SER A 129 4.60 -12.63 -7.07
CA SER A 129 4.64 -11.17 -7.13
C SER A 129 5.98 -10.61 -6.64
N LEU A 130 6.58 -11.19 -5.60
CA LEU A 130 7.88 -10.78 -5.08
C LEU A 130 9.02 -11.01 -6.08
N GLU A 131 8.86 -11.92 -7.04
CA GLU A 131 9.78 -12.08 -8.18
C GLU A 131 9.48 -11.06 -9.28
N ILE A 132 8.20 -10.77 -9.53
CA ILE A 132 7.75 -9.86 -10.59
C ILE A 132 8.10 -8.39 -10.29
N LEU A 133 7.88 -7.90 -9.06
CA LEU A 133 8.09 -6.47 -8.74
C LEU A 133 9.53 -6.02 -9.04
N PRO A 134 10.59 -6.72 -8.55
CA PRO A 134 11.97 -6.39 -8.88
C PRO A 134 12.28 -6.43 -10.37
N GLY A 135 11.74 -7.43 -11.08
CA GLY A 135 11.90 -7.55 -12.52
C GLY A 135 11.37 -6.33 -13.27
N LEU A 136 10.15 -5.90 -12.94
CA LEU A 136 9.45 -4.81 -13.62
C LEU A 136 10.04 -3.42 -13.36
N TRP A 137 10.57 -3.15 -12.17
CA TRP A 137 11.23 -1.86 -11.89
C TRP A 137 12.76 -1.90 -12.05
N SER A 138 13.31 -2.99 -12.58
CA SER A 138 14.77 -3.13 -12.83
C SER A 138 15.33 -2.18 -13.89
N GLY A 139 14.46 -1.58 -14.71
CA GLY A 139 14.84 -0.75 -15.86
C GLY A 139 15.26 -1.55 -17.10
N LYS A 140 15.08 -2.87 -17.11
CA LYS A 140 15.37 -3.76 -18.25
C LYS A 140 14.09 -4.47 -18.74
N PRO A 141 14.05 -4.94 -20.01
CA PRO A 141 13.01 -5.86 -20.44
C PRO A 141 12.93 -7.07 -19.50
N PHE A 142 11.71 -7.45 -19.12
CA PHE A 142 11.45 -8.51 -18.16
C PHE A 142 10.26 -9.35 -18.61
N SER A 143 10.31 -10.65 -18.35
CA SER A 143 9.24 -11.62 -18.60
C SER A 143 9.16 -12.56 -17.41
N PHE A 144 7.95 -12.99 -17.09
CA PHE A 144 7.67 -13.94 -16.01
C PHE A 144 6.65 -14.96 -16.51
N GLN A 145 6.73 -16.18 -16.01
CA GLN A 145 5.76 -17.24 -16.25
C GLN A 145 5.67 -18.09 -14.99
N GLY A 146 4.63 -17.88 -14.20
CA GLY A 146 4.29 -18.65 -13.01
C GLY A 146 2.99 -19.42 -13.19
N GLU A 147 2.51 -20.01 -12.10
CA GLU A 147 1.19 -20.63 -12.04
C GLU A 147 0.08 -19.55 -12.02
N HIS A 148 0.36 -18.40 -11.40
CA HIS A 148 -0.62 -17.32 -11.22
C HIS A 148 -0.44 -16.15 -12.19
N TYR A 149 0.77 -15.88 -12.70
CA TYR A 149 1.07 -14.72 -13.56
C TYR A 149 1.87 -15.03 -14.83
#